data_AF-A0A7V7N1S5-F1
#
_entry.id   AF-A0A7V7N1S5-F1
#
_cell.length_a   1.000
_cell.length_b   1.000
_cell.length_c   1.000
_cell.angle_alpha   90.00
_cell.angle_beta   90.00
_cell.angle_gamma   90.00
#
_symmetry.space_group_name_H-M   'P 1'
#
loop_
_entity.id
_entity.type
_entity.pdbx_description
1 polymer ?
#
loop_
_entity_poly.entity_id
_entity_poly.type
_entity_poly.pdbx_seq_one_letter_code
_entity_poly.pdbx_strand_id
1 'polypeptide(L)'
;MKKLLIIMLITTGATAGDLIYLNGFENTGLVSGTVSGLSSTGLEVELSSSSMTETLVIEQNGGFVFSLQVMVGASWNLTVTTQPNNPTPQNCIITPASGVMPAGGDDTISIVCGNVQNNWDEMNWDQGQWQ
;
A
#
# COMPACT_ATOMS: atom_id res chain seq x y z
N MET A 1 8.56 -35.80 -63.57
CA MET A 1 9.15 -36.58 -62.46
C MET A 1 9.24 -35.66 -61.24
N LYS A 2 8.38 -35.88 -60.25
CA LYS A 2 8.14 -35.01 -59.09
C LYS A 2 9.34 -35.13 -58.13
N LYS A 3 10.14 -34.07 -57.96
CA LYS A 3 11.18 -34.04 -56.91
C LYS A 3 10.48 -33.85 -55.57
N LEU A 4 10.35 -34.94 -54.82
CA LEU A 4 9.79 -34.97 -53.48
C LEU A 4 10.79 -34.28 -52.53
N LEU A 5 10.45 -33.07 -52.07
CA LEU A 5 11.22 -32.31 -51.10
C LEU A 5 10.97 -32.93 -49.71
N ILE A 6 11.94 -33.66 -49.16
CA ILE A 6 11.87 -34.21 -47.80
C ILE A 6 12.28 -33.10 -46.84
N ILE A 7 11.29 -32.47 -46.19
CA ILE A 7 11.48 -31.50 -45.11
C ILE A 7 11.83 -32.30 -43.85
N MET A 8 13.11 -32.27 -43.46
CA MET A 8 13.59 -32.85 -42.21
C MET A 8 13.19 -31.92 -41.05
N LEU A 9 12.08 -32.23 -40.37
CA LEU A 9 11.75 -31.58 -39.09
C LEU A 9 12.75 -32.08 -38.04
N ILE A 10 13.72 -31.24 -37.70
CA ILE A 10 14.57 -31.48 -36.53
C ILE A 10 13.72 -31.10 -35.32
N THR A 11 13.06 -32.07 -34.70
CA THR A 11 12.42 -31.85 -33.40
C THR A 11 13.51 -31.78 -32.35
N THR A 12 13.98 -30.58 -32.03
CA THR A 12 14.72 -30.37 -30.79
C THR A 12 13.74 -30.61 -29.64
N GLY A 13 13.85 -31.76 -28.99
CA GLY A 13 13.16 -31.99 -27.72
C GLY A 13 13.69 -30.98 -26.72
N ALA A 14 12.85 -30.02 -26.32
CA ALA A 14 13.15 -29.18 -25.18
C ALA A 14 13.10 -30.06 -23.93
N THR A 15 14.25 -30.44 -23.40
CA THR A 15 14.30 -30.97 -22.03
C THR A 15 14.02 -29.78 -21.12
N ALA A 16 12.79 -29.68 -20.64
CA ALA A 16 12.47 -28.79 -19.54
C ALA A 16 13.36 -29.20 -18.36
N GLY A 17 14.41 -28.42 -18.10
CA GLY A 17 15.15 -28.44 -16.85
C GLY A 17 14.22 -27.90 -15.78
N ASP A 18 13.34 -28.78 -15.31
CA ASP A 18 12.41 -28.54 -14.22
C ASP A 18 13.21 -28.34 -12.93
N LEU A 19 12.94 -27.21 -12.24
CA LEU A 19 13.08 -26.92 -10.80
C LEU A 19 13.10 -25.41 -10.43
N ILE A 20 12.80 -24.47 -11.33
CA ILE A 20 12.65 -23.04 -10.97
C ILE A 20 11.19 -22.58 -11.06
N TYR A 21 10.27 -23.32 -10.44
CA TYR A 21 8.85 -22.94 -10.35
C TYR A 21 8.24 -23.27 -8.97
N LEU A 22 8.94 -22.96 -7.88
CA LEU A 22 8.36 -23.05 -6.52
C LEU A 22 8.06 -21.69 -5.87
N ASN A 23 8.41 -20.57 -6.49
CA ASN A 23 7.91 -19.25 -6.12
C ASN A 23 7.71 -18.44 -7.39
N GLY A 24 6.53 -17.83 -7.57
CA GLY A 24 6.22 -16.97 -8.71
C GLY A 24 7.30 -15.92 -8.96
N PHE A 25 7.45 -15.54 -10.22
CA PHE A 25 8.62 -14.89 -10.81
C PHE A 25 8.98 -13.49 -10.29
N GLU A 26 8.33 -12.93 -9.27
CA GLU A 26 8.72 -11.64 -8.70
C GLU A 26 8.93 -11.78 -7.19
N ASN A 27 10.16 -11.49 -6.73
CA ASN A 27 10.53 -11.44 -5.30
C ASN A 27 9.96 -10.16 -4.66
N THR A 28 8.68 -9.88 -4.89
CA THR A 28 7.99 -8.68 -4.47
C THR A 28 6.64 -9.04 -3.85
N GLY A 29 6.15 -8.16 -2.98
CA GLY A 29 4.84 -8.23 -2.35
C GLY A 29 4.17 -6.87 -2.40
N LEU A 30 2.84 -6.87 -2.25
CA LEU A 30 2.06 -5.65 -2.13
C LEU A 30 1.80 -5.34 -0.66
N VAL A 31 1.65 -4.06 -0.37
CA VAL A 31 1.22 -3.55 0.93
C VAL A 31 -0.27 -3.25 0.84
N SER A 32 -1.04 -3.81 1.76
CA SER A 32 -2.50 -3.69 1.83
C SER A 32 -2.96 -3.61 3.28
N GLY A 33 -4.21 -3.21 3.47
CA GLY A 33 -4.75 -3.06 4.81
C GLY A 33 -6.20 -2.64 4.81
N THR A 34 -6.67 -2.19 5.98
CA THR A 34 -8.04 -1.74 6.17
C THR A 34 -8.10 -0.35 6.80
N VAL A 35 -9.11 0.43 6.41
CA VAL A 35 -9.42 1.73 7.00
C VAL A 35 -10.75 1.66 7.73
N SER A 36 -10.79 2.23 8.94
CA SER A 36 -11.98 2.33 9.78
C SER A 36 -12.12 3.72 10.41
N GLY A 37 -13.35 4.13 10.72
CA GLY A 37 -13.65 5.42 11.35
C GLY A 37 -13.52 6.64 10.43
N LEU A 38 -13.26 6.43 9.14
CA LEU A 38 -13.20 7.50 8.15
C LEU A 38 -14.62 8.01 7.87
N SER A 39 -14.88 9.26 8.21
CA SER A 39 -16.15 9.97 7.96
C SER A 39 -15.97 11.30 7.24
N SER A 40 -14.72 11.68 6.96
CA SER A 40 -14.34 12.86 6.19
C SER A 40 -13.47 12.45 4.99
N THR A 41 -13.50 13.26 3.93
CA THR A 41 -12.69 13.09 2.72
C THR A 41 -11.34 13.79 2.83
N GLY A 42 -10.40 13.40 1.97
CA GLY A 42 -9.06 14.01 1.86
C GLY A 42 -7.96 13.26 2.60
N LEU A 43 -8.21 12.01 3.00
CA LEU A 43 -7.15 11.14 3.53
C LEU A 43 -6.23 10.72 2.37
N GLU A 44 -4.94 11.03 2.51
CA GLU A 44 -3.89 10.58 1.62
C GLU A 44 -2.81 9.85 2.42
N VAL A 45 -2.40 8.69 1.92
CA VAL A 45 -1.38 7.86 2.53
C VAL A 45 -0.30 7.55 1.49
N GLU A 46 0.95 7.81 1.84
CA GLU A 46 2.10 7.48 1.02
C GLU A 46 2.78 6.21 1.54
N LEU A 47 3.03 5.28 0.63
CA LEU A 47 3.95 4.17 0.81
C LEU A 47 5.31 4.57 0.24
N SER A 48 6.35 4.36 1.04
CA SER A 48 7.74 4.50 0.61
C SER A 48 8.50 3.19 0.85
N SER A 49 9.27 2.78 -0.14
CA SER A 49 10.17 1.64 -0.05
C SER A 49 11.40 1.90 -0.91
N SER A 50 12.58 1.78 -0.31
CA SER A 50 13.87 2.00 -0.98
C SER A 50 13.96 3.38 -1.65
N SER A 51 13.76 3.47 -2.97
CA SER A 51 13.77 4.73 -3.74
C SER A 51 12.47 4.97 -4.51
N MET A 52 11.41 4.24 -4.17
CA MET A 52 10.10 4.33 -4.80
C MET A 52 9.08 4.81 -3.77
N THR A 53 8.13 5.62 -4.24
CA THR A 53 6.99 6.07 -3.46
C THR A 53 5.70 5.94 -4.26
N GLU A 54 4.59 5.74 -3.57
CA GLU A 54 3.24 5.76 -4.14
C GLU A 54 2.29 6.41 -3.14
N THR A 55 1.46 7.33 -3.60
CA THR A 55 0.42 7.96 -2.79
C THR A 55 -0.94 7.39 -3.18
N LEU A 56 -1.73 6.99 -2.18
CA LEU A 56 -3.12 6.58 -2.33
C LEU A 56 -4.05 7.57 -1.65
N VAL A 57 -5.08 7.97 -2.38
CA VAL A 57 -6.23 8.70 -1.83
C VAL A 57 -7.26 7.66 -1.36
N ILE A 58 -7.67 7.75 -0.09
CA ILE A 58 -8.66 6.84 0.50
C ILE A 58 -9.92 7.63 0.84
N GLU A 59 -11.02 7.33 0.16
CA GLU A 59 -12.28 8.09 0.28
C GLU A 59 -13.33 7.41 1.17
N GLN A 60 -13.14 6.14 1.51
CA GLN A 60 -14.12 5.35 2.26
C GLN A 60 -13.45 4.29 3.14
N ASN A 61 -14.19 3.83 4.16
CA ASN A 61 -13.79 2.67 4.97
C ASN A 61 -13.74 1.40 4.11
N GLY A 62 -12.90 0.44 4.53
CA GLY A 62 -12.73 -0.84 3.85
C GLY A 62 -11.28 -1.14 3.52
N GLY A 63 -11.06 -2.11 2.62
CA GLY A 63 -9.73 -2.52 2.19
C GLY A 63 -9.08 -1.53 1.24
N PHE A 64 -7.76 -1.36 1.35
CA PHE A 64 -6.93 -0.65 0.38
C PHE A 64 -5.71 -1.51 0.01
N VAL A 65 -5.13 -1.23 -1.16
CA VAL A 65 -3.92 -1.90 -1.65
C VAL A 65 -3.08 -0.92 -2.47
N PHE A 66 -1.78 -0.87 -2.19
CA PHE A 66 -0.79 -0.16 -2.99
C PHE A 66 -0.43 -1.00 -4.22
N SER A 67 -0.26 -0.35 -5.37
CA SER A 67 0.20 -1.02 -6.60
C SER A 67 1.72 -1.13 -6.66
N LEU A 68 2.43 -0.38 -5.83
CA LEU A 68 3.86 -0.40 -5.67
C LEU A 68 4.30 -1.75 -5.12
N GLN A 69 5.04 -2.47 -5.96
CA GLN A 69 5.68 -3.71 -5.57
C GLN A 69 6.89 -3.45 -4.68
N VAL A 70 6.87 -4.00 -3.47
CA VAL A 70 7.97 -3.92 -2.51
C VAL A 70 8.75 -5.24 -2.54
N MET A 71 10.07 -5.20 -2.68
CA MET A 71 10.88 -6.41 -2.65
C MET A 71 10.77 -7.13 -1.30
N VAL A 72 10.63 -8.46 -1.32
CA VAL A 72 10.65 -9.28 -0.10
C VAL A 72 11.97 -9.05 0.64
N GLY A 73 11.88 -8.80 1.95
CA GLY A 73 13.01 -8.44 2.80
C GLY A 73 13.39 -6.95 2.78
N ALA A 74 12.80 -6.14 1.90
CA ALA A 74 12.98 -4.69 1.94
C ALA A 74 12.09 -4.07 3.03
N SER A 75 12.58 -2.97 3.61
CA SER A 75 11.81 -2.14 4.52
C SER A 75 10.81 -1.26 3.77
N TRP A 76 9.62 -1.12 4.31
CA TRP A 76 8.60 -0.20 3.84
C TRP A 76 8.12 0.72 4.98
N ASN A 77 7.63 1.91 4.63
CA ASN A 77 7.08 2.88 5.57
C ASN A 77 5.84 3.55 4.95
N LEU A 78 4.80 3.67 5.75
CA LEU A 78 3.55 4.34 5.46
C LEU A 78 3.45 5.65 6.24
N THR A 79 3.13 6.73 5.55
CA THR A 79 2.94 8.06 6.14
C THR A 79 1.61 8.63 5.72
N VAL A 80 0.84 9.19 6.65
CA VAL A 80 -0.33 10.02 6.30
C VAL A 80 0.19 11.36 5.81
N THR A 81 0.07 11.63 4.51
CA THR A 81 0.52 12.89 3.91
C THR A 81 -0.52 14.00 4.07
N THR A 82 -1.80 13.62 4.03
CA THR A 82 -2.93 14.55 4.22
C THR A 82 -3.96 13.91 5.15
N GLN A 83 -4.28 14.60 6.25
CA GLN A 83 -5.38 14.22 7.14
C GLN A 83 -6.72 14.69 6.57
N PRO A 84 -7.80 13.89 6.65
CA PRO A 84 -9.09 14.27 6.11
C PRO A 84 -9.68 15.43 6.91
N ASN A 85 -10.18 16.45 6.21
CA ASN A 85 -10.62 17.71 6.83
C ASN A 85 -11.98 18.23 6.35
N ASN A 86 -12.66 17.48 5.48
CA ASN A 86 -13.96 17.86 4.92
C ASN A 86 -14.97 16.71 5.09
N PRO A 87 -16.10 16.89 5.81
CA PRO A 87 -16.61 18.15 6.36
C PRO A 87 -15.99 18.56 7.70
N THR A 88 -15.43 17.63 8.46
CA THR A 88 -14.81 17.89 9.77
C THR A 88 -13.39 17.35 9.84
N PRO A 89 -12.47 18.00 10.58
CA PRO A 89 -11.14 17.46 10.81
C PRO A 89 -11.20 16.08 11.49
N GLN A 90 -10.48 15.10 10.94
CA GLN A 90 -10.18 13.85 11.62
C GLN A 90 -8.68 13.61 11.68
N ASN A 91 -8.27 12.76 12.61
CA ASN A 91 -6.91 12.26 12.71
C ASN A 91 -6.92 10.75 12.48
N CYS A 92 -6.24 10.33 11.41
CA CYS A 92 -6.02 8.94 11.04
C CYS A 92 -4.63 8.49 11.49
N ILE A 93 -4.56 7.31 12.11
CA ILE A 93 -3.34 6.70 12.64
C ILE A 93 -3.14 5.35 11.96
N ILE A 94 -1.92 5.09 11.49
CA ILE A 94 -1.53 3.85 10.83
C ILE A 94 -0.86 2.92 11.85
N THR A 95 -1.22 1.63 11.84
CA THR A 95 -0.59 0.61 12.68
C THR A 95 -0.55 -0.74 11.97
N PRO A 96 0.64 -1.36 11.79
CA PRO A 96 1.97 -0.74 11.88
C PRO A 96 2.20 0.25 10.73
N ALA A 97 2.93 1.34 11.01
CA ALA A 97 3.30 2.34 9.99
C ALA A 97 4.58 1.97 9.23
N SER A 98 5.29 0.91 9.63
CA SER A 98 6.49 0.43 8.94
C SER A 98 6.71 -1.04 9.21
N GLY A 99 7.47 -1.69 8.33
CA GLY A 99 7.76 -3.10 8.44
C GLY A 99 8.78 -3.58 7.42
N VAL A 100 8.94 -4.90 7.35
CA VAL A 100 9.77 -5.58 6.36
C VAL A 100 8.85 -6.49 5.56
N MET A 101 8.93 -6.41 4.23
CA MET A 101 8.02 -7.13 3.35
C MET A 101 8.22 -8.66 3.48
N PRO A 102 7.21 -9.43 3.96
CA PRO A 102 7.30 -10.88 4.02
C PRO A 102 7.09 -11.50 2.64
N ALA A 103 7.37 -12.80 2.53
CA ALA A 103 7.01 -13.56 1.33
C ALA A 103 5.48 -13.63 1.22
N GLY A 104 4.90 -13.07 0.16
CA GLY A 104 3.45 -13.07 -0.10
C GLY A 104 2.72 -11.74 0.06
N GLY A 105 3.40 -10.67 0.51
CA GLY A 105 2.77 -9.37 0.74
C GLY A 105 2.43 -9.12 2.21
N ASP A 106 2.15 -7.86 2.56
CA ASP A 106 1.75 -7.45 3.90
C ASP A 106 0.32 -6.90 3.88
N ASP A 107 -0.58 -7.53 4.63
CA ASP A 107 -1.99 -7.16 4.77
C ASP A 107 -2.38 -6.78 6.21
N THR A 108 -1.39 -6.63 7.09
CA THR A 108 -1.59 -6.45 8.53
C THR A 108 -1.90 -5.01 8.93
N ILE A 109 -1.93 -4.08 7.99
CA ILE A 109 -2.06 -2.66 8.26
C ILE A 109 -3.50 -2.27 8.56
N SER A 110 -3.66 -1.54 9.67
CA SER A 110 -4.90 -0.90 10.06
C SER A 110 -4.70 0.62 10.11
N ILE A 111 -5.60 1.34 9.45
CA ILE A 111 -5.73 2.79 9.55
C ILE A 111 -7.01 3.09 10.32
N VAL A 112 -6.87 3.74 11.48
CA VAL A 112 -8.00 4.11 12.32
C VAL A 112 -8.10 5.62 12.36
N CYS A 113 -9.24 6.14 11.90
CA CYS A 113 -9.56 7.56 11.91
C CYS A 113 -10.56 7.88 13.03
N GLY A 114 -10.35 9.04 13.66
CA GLY A 114 -11.29 9.58 14.64
C GLY A 114 -11.37 11.09 14.51
N ASN A 115 -12.54 11.66 14.81
CA ASN A 115 -12.70 13.11 14.87
C ASN A 115 -11.68 13.69 15.84
N VAL A 116 -10.95 14.72 15.43
CA VAL A 116 -10.17 15.50 16.38
C VAL A 116 -11.17 16.24 17.25
N GLN A 117 -11.19 15.94 18.55
CA GLN A 117 -11.93 16.76 19.49
C GLN A 117 -11.25 18.12 19.54
N ASN A 118 -11.84 19.11 18.87
CA ASN A 118 -11.49 20.48 19.14
C ASN A 118 -11.99 20.79 20.55
N ASN A 119 -11.04 20.87 21.48
CA ASN A 119 -11.29 21.23 22.87
C ASN A 119 -11.58 22.74 22.95
N TRP A 120 -12.73 23.16 22.40
CA TRP A 120 -13.24 24.52 22.59
C TRP A 120 -13.55 24.80 24.07
N ASP A 121 -13.65 23.74 24.86
CA ASP A 121 -13.84 23.66 26.30
C ASP A 121 -12.55 23.93 27.10
N GLU A 122 -11.37 23.99 26.45
CA GLU A 122 -10.09 24.47 27.02
C GLU A 122 -9.77 25.93 26.65
N MET A 123 -10.72 26.67 26.08
CA MET A 123 -10.61 28.11 26.17
C MET A 123 -10.79 28.47 27.65
N ASN A 124 -9.71 28.86 28.31
CA ASN A 124 -9.75 29.51 29.61
C ASN A 124 -10.31 30.92 29.39
N TRP A 125 -11.59 31.14 29.72
CA TRP A 125 -12.26 32.43 29.52
C TRP A 125 -11.68 33.54 30.42
N ASP A 126 -10.66 33.26 31.25
CA ASP A 126 -9.96 34.22 32.10
C ASP A 126 -8.68 34.83 31.49
N GLN A 127 -8.32 34.54 30.23
CA GLN A 127 -7.13 35.16 29.58
C GLN A 127 -7.45 36.22 28.53
N GLY A 128 -8.60 36.89 28.64
CA GLY A 128 -8.90 38.09 27.86
C GLY A 128 -7.98 39.25 28.20
N GLN A 129 -6.81 39.34 27.56
CA GLN A 129 -6.06 40.61 27.41
C GLN A 129 -6.77 41.45 26.34
N TRP A 130 -7.90 42.05 26.70
CA TRP A 130 -8.52 43.09 25.90
C TRP A 130 -7.85 44.43 26.24
N GLN A 131 -6.76 44.74 25.56
CA GLN A 131 -6.23 46.11 25.41
C GLN A 131 -6.20 46.50 23.93
#